data_AF-A0AA88HVA4-F1
#
_entry.id   AF-A0AA88HVA4-F1
#
_cell.length_a   1.000
_cell.length_b   1.000
_cell.length_c   1.000
_cell.angle_alpha   90.00
_cell.angle_beta   90.00
_cell.angle_gamma   90.00
#
_symmetry.space_group_name_H-M   'P 1'
#
loop_
_entity.id
_entity.type
_entity.pdbx_description
1 polymer ?
#
loop_
_entity_poly.entity_id
_entity_poly.type
_entity_poly.pdbx_seq_one_letter_code
_entity_poly.pdbx_strand_id
1 'polypeptide(L)'
;MSWNTPNGGMRFMDLTRTSPVPIVPGDEIQCRTHPNNKTITNFFHRGYGGIPENLIINICAWIILVLSFCFARRYFGNYGRIGLIDGVRKRSTYHGPTTYEGWSTTVCSEPAPTGDSHELETSQVSHTNDEGMFTWVWSTVQLSDSQISSRCGSDALHYLKFQRALILLMIVFTFLSLSIALPVNMSGTKIDKEVNPFAVTTLSNLDPGSWLVVIHITLSLLFFVIGIYVMRKYSVGLRLKESGSYISKTLMITNVPLNMCNEDTLRSHFNQAYPDKRVEDLKVSHDTEKVADLEKKKKAVSEALAYVNKYNRNNKPMKMRPWKCGFLCSHLDCCDCCETVDARSHYQNEEGSLSRKLHWAKRKARDNPLGIFFVTFGTPEDAQKVLKDHTLRRRGNGISITKNPGRSELSTALNPKDWKVKFAPPAADIYWEHLRTNGKFWLLRWVVIHIILLLFLIFFSTPSVVINNLDFVLLPLKQELGKINPLFSEFLATILLLSTAALLPVLISLSDRFLSHWTRSDANMSVMVKTFIFLLFMVLLLPSLGLVR
;
A
#
# COMPACT_ATOMS: atom_id res chain seq x y z
N MET A 1 -63.83 -24.02 -33.21
CA MET A 1 -63.98 -25.35 -33.82
C MET A 1 -62.73 -26.15 -33.53
N SER A 2 -62.85 -27.03 -32.56
CA SER A 2 -61.88 -28.04 -32.12
C SER A 2 -61.57 -29.02 -33.25
N TRP A 3 -60.30 -29.40 -33.42
CA TRP A 3 -59.96 -30.74 -33.89
C TRP A 3 -58.79 -31.29 -33.09
N ASN A 4 -59.07 -32.44 -32.48
CA ASN A 4 -58.28 -33.17 -31.50
C ASN A 4 -57.11 -33.95 -32.11
N THR A 5 -56.14 -34.22 -31.24
CA THR A 5 -54.97 -35.10 -31.35
C THR A 5 -55.33 -36.59 -31.51
N PRO A 6 -54.33 -37.48 -31.71
CA PRO A 6 -53.81 -38.18 -30.52
C PRO A 6 -52.29 -38.49 -30.51
N ASN A 7 -51.71 -38.26 -29.32
CA ASN A 7 -50.73 -39.05 -28.54
C ASN A 7 -49.67 -39.95 -29.19
N GLY A 8 -48.42 -39.84 -28.66
CA GLY A 8 -47.66 -41.04 -28.25
C GLY A 8 -46.13 -40.97 -28.28
N GLY A 9 -45.51 -40.62 -27.14
CA GLY A 9 -44.36 -41.34 -26.56
C GLY A 9 -42.96 -41.23 -27.20
N MET A 10 -42.05 -40.50 -26.52
CA MET A 10 -40.59 -40.61 -26.70
C MET A 10 -40.06 -41.92 -26.08
N ARG A 11 -39.13 -42.60 -26.77
CA ARG A 11 -38.19 -43.57 -26.17
C ARG A 11 -36.78 -43.48 -26.78
N PHE A 12 -35.84 -43.69 -25.87
CA PHE A 12 -34.38 -43.70 -25.95
C PHE A 12 -33.79 -44.60 -27.05
N MET A 13 -32.60 -44.27 -27.55
CA MET A 13 -31.76 -45.18 -28.33
C MET A 13 -30.33 -45.25 -27.79
N ASP A 14 -29.93 -46.50 -27.57
CA ASP A 14 -28.65 -47.02 -27.10
C ASP A 14 -27.45 -46.68 -27.99
N LEU A 15 -26.30 -46.43 -27.34
CA LEU A 15 -24.98 -46.29 -27.96
C LEU A 15 -24.18 -47.60 -27.79
N THR A 16 -24.38 -48.58 -28.69
CA THR A 16 -23.40 -49.66 -28.89
C THR A 16 -23.46 -50.23 -30.31
N ARG A 17 -22.55 -49.79 -31.19
CA ARG A 17 -21.84 -50.57 -32.23
C ARG A 17 -21.31 -49.64 -33.33
N THR A 18 -20.00 -49.59 -33.51
CA THR A 18 -19.38 -49.33 -34.81
C THR A 18 -18.20 -50.26 -35.00
N SER A 19 -18.32 -51.13 -35.99
CA SER A 19 -17.31 -52.07 -36.51
C SER A 19 -16.17 -51.33 -37.23
N PRO A 20 -14.99 -51.97 -37.43
CA PRO A 20 -13.79 -51.31 -37.93
C PRO A 20 -13.74 -51.25 -39.47
N VAL A 21 -13.17 -50.17 -40.01
CA VAL A 21 -12.88 -49.97 -41.45
C VAL A 21 -11.40 -50.32 -41.73
N PRO A 22 -11.05 -50.91 -42.90
CA PRO A 22 -9.73 -51.48 -43.14
C PRO A 22 -8.67 -50.45 -43.56
N ILE A 23 -7.41 -50.76 -43.26
CA ILE A 23 -6.22 -49.95 -43.53
C ILE A 23 -5.74 -50.21 -44.98
N VAL A 24 -5.53 -49.14 -45.76
CA VAL A 24 -4.79 -49.13 -47.03
C VAL A 24 -3.39 -48.56 -46.74
N PRO A 25 -2.27 -49.21 -47.12
CA PRO A 25 -0.94 -48.72 -46.84
C PRO A 25 -0.42 -47.84 -47.98
N GLY A 26 0.00 -46.62 -47.66
CA GLY A 26 0.66 -45.73 -48.62
C GLY A 26 0.42 -44.27 -48.28
N ASP A 27 1.16 -43.76 -47.30
CA ASP A 27 1.86 -42.47 -47.41
C ASP A 27 2.73 -42.30 -46.17
N GLU A 28 4.02 -42.11 -46.43
CA GLU A 28 5.09 -41.94 -45.45
C GLU A 28 4.79 -40.74 -44.53
N ILE A 29 4.30 -41.02 -43.32
CA ILE A 29 4.40 -40.06 -42.23
C ILE A 29 5.89 -39.96 -41.92
N GLN A 30 6.51 -38.86 -42.34
CA GLN A 30 7.82 -38.43 -41.86
C GLN A 30 7.79 -38.38 -40.33
N CYS A 31 8.21 -39.46 -39.69
CA CYS A 31 8.72 -39.41 -38.33
C CYS A 31 9.87 -38.41 -38.35
N ARG A 32 9.66 -37.21 -37.80
CA ARG A 32 10.75 -36.34 -37.38
C ARG A 32 11.57 -37.11 -36.35
N THR A 33 12.55 -37.85 -36.81
CA THR A 33 13.67 -38.31 -36.01
C THR A 33 14.37 -37.04 -35.54
N HIS A 34 14.11 -36.68 -34.28
CA HIS A 34 14.96 -35.72 -33.59
C HIS A 34 16.39 -36.27 -33.65
N PRO A 35 17.36 -35.55 -34.24
CA PRO A 35 18.75 -35.92 -34.07
C PRO A 35 19.05 -35.82 -32.57
N ASN A 36 19.52 -36.95 -32.01
CA ASN A 36 20.07 -37.06 -30.67
C ASN A 36 21.33 -36.18 -30.55
N ASN A 37 21.17 -34.86 -30.52
CA ASN A 37 22.14 -33.96 -29.94
C ASN A 37 21.86 -33.87 -28.45
N LYS A 38 22.34 -34.89 -27.72
CA LYS A 38 22.57 -34.79 -26.28
C LYS A 38 23.73 -33.82 -26.04
N THR A 39 23.44 -32.54 -26.16
CA THR A 39 24.10 -31.47 -25.41
C THR A 39 23.06 -30.84 -24.50
N ILE A 40 22.35 -31.69 -23.76
CA ILE A 40 21.71 -31.24 -22.52
C ILE A 40 22.87 -31.07 -21.55
N THR A 41 23.25 -29.82 -21.28
CA THR A 41 23.97 -29.47 -20.07
C THR A 41 23.06 -29.81 -18.89
N ASN A 42 23.01 -31.10 -18.52
CA ASN A 42 22.36 -31.61 -17.32
C ASN A 42 23.15 -31.06 -16.12
N PHE A 43 22.94 -29.80 -15.76
CA PHE A 43 23.46 -29.31 -14.49
C PHE A 43 22.54 -29.67 -13.33
N PHE A 44 21.27 -30.02 -13.58
CA PHE A 44 20.34 -30.48 -12.55
C PHE A 44 19.33 -31.53 -13.06
N HIS A 45 19.09 -32.59 -12.26
CA HIS A 45 18.11 -33.65 -12.54
C HIS A 45 16.68 -33.09 -12.51
N ARG A 46 15.85 -33.30 -13.54
CA ARG A 46 14.43 -32.84 -13.59
C ARG A 46 13.48 -33.63 -12.66
N GLY A 47 13.88 -33.90 -11.43
CA GLY A 47 12.99 -34.45 -10.40
C GLY A 47 12.05 -33.37 -9.85
N TYR A 48 10.87 -33.76 -9.36
CA TYR A 48 9.92 -32.86 -8.67
C TYR A 48 9.55 -31.57 -9.44
N GLY A 49 9.52 -31.62 -10.78
CA GLY A 49 9.06 -30.49 -11.61
C GLY A 49 9.95 -29.24 -11.56
N GLY A 50 11.23 -29.35 -11.18
CA GLY A 50 12.16 -28.22 -11.15
C GLY A 50 12.13 -27.39 -9.86
N ILE A 51 11.39 -27.82 -8.83
CA ILE A 51 11.24 -27.09 -7.56
C ILE A 51 12.58 -26.98 -6.82
N PRO A 52 13.35 -28.06 -6.60
CA PRO A 52 14.64 -27.98 -5.90
C PRO A 52 15.65 -27.05 -6.60
N GLU A 53 15.68 -27.07 -7.93
CA GLU A 53 16.55 -26.23 -8.75
C GLU A 53 16.20 -24.75 -8.59
N ASN A 54 14.91 -24.43 -8.71
CA ASN A 54 14.41 -23.08 -8.49
C ASN A 54 14.71 -22.60 -7.06
N LEU A 55 14.60 -23.48 -6.06
CA LEU A 55 14.92 -23.15 -4.67
C LEU A 55 16.41 -22.80 -4.52
N ILE A 56 17.31 -23.62 -5.08
CA ILE A 56 18.76 -23.38 -5.03
C ILE A 56 19.11 -22.04 -5.70
N ILE A 57 18.58 -21.78 -6.89
CA ILE A 57 18.81 -20.52 -7.62
C ILE A 57 18.34 -19.33 -6.79
N ASN A 58 17.14 -19.40 -6.21
CA ASN A 58 16.59 -18.33 -5.37
C ASN A 58 17.41 -18.13 -4.08
N ILE A 59 17.90 -19.19 -3.44
CA ILE A 59 18.77 -19.11 -2.27
C ILE A 59 20.10 -18.44 -2.63
N CYS A 60 20.73 -18.86 -3.74
CA CYS A 60 21.97 -18.24 -4.22
C CYS A 60 21.77 -16.75 -4.51
N ALA A 61 20.69 -16.38 -5.21
CA ALA A 61 20.35 -14.98 -5.46
C ALA A 61 20.10 -14.19 -4.16
N TRP A 62 19.38 -14.78 -3.20
CA TRP A 62 19.14 -14.19 -1.89
C TRP A 62 20.44 -13.95 -1.11
N ILE A 63 21.38 -14.91 -1.10
CA ILE A 63 22.69 -14.76 -0.46
C ILE A 63 23.45 -13.58 -1.09
N ILE A 64 23.46 -13.47 -2.42
CA ILE A 64 24.11 -12.37 -3.13
C ILE A 64 23.50 -11.01 -2.71
N LEU A 65 22.17 -10.93 -2.64
CA LEU A 65 21.47 -9.72 -2.20
C LEU A 65 21.81 -9.34 -0.75
N VAL A 66 21.84 -10.32 0.16
CA VAL A 66 22.22 -10.10 1.56
C VAL A 66 23.67 -9.62 1.66
N LEU A 67 24.60 -10.23 0.92
CA LEU A 67 26.00 -9.80 0.91
C LEU A 67 26.17 -8.38 0.34
N SER A 68 25.45 -8.05 -0.74
CA SER A 68 25.42 -6.70 -1.30
C SER A 68 24.85 -5.67 -0.32
N PHE A 69 23.79 -6.04 0.41
CA PHE A 69 23.25 -5.19 1.47
C PHE A 69 24.25 -4.98 2.61
N CYS A 70 24.92 -6.03 3.08
CA CYS A 70 25.93 -5.92 4.14
C CYS A 70 27.11 -5.03 3.70
N PHE A 71 27.54 -5.16 2.45
CA PHE A 71 28.55 -4.29 1.86
C PHE A 71 28.06 -2.83 1.82
N ALA A 72 26.87 -2.58 1.26
CA ALA A 72 26.31 -1.24 1.18
C ALA A 72 26.11 -0.60 2.56
N ARG A 73 25.68 -1.36 3.56
CA ARG A 73 25.53 -0.90 4.95
C ARG A 73 26.86 -0.47 5.55
N ARG A 74 27.94 -1.20 5.29
CA ARG A 74 29.28 -0.87 5.81
C ARG A 74 29.87 0.39 5.18
N TYR A 75 29.72 0.55 3.86
CA TYR A 75 30.30 1.68 3.12
C TYR A 75 29.43 2.94 3.14
N PHE A 76 28.11 2.79 3.04
CA PHE A 76 27.15 3.89 2.93
C PHE A 76 26.25 4.07 4.15
N GLY A 77 26.44 3.30 5.23
CA GLY A 77 25.56 3.30 6.41
C GLY A 77 25.35 4.69 7.03
N ASN A 78 26.39 5.53 7.04
CA ASN A 78 26.30 6.92 7.50
C ASN A 78 25.40 7.78 6.59
N TYR A 79 25.47 7.60 5.27
CA TYR A 79 24.62 8.31 4.31
C TYR A 79 23.17 7.83 4.34
N GLY A 80 22.94 6.53 4.53
CA GLY A 80 21.58 5.95 4.68
C GLY A 80 20.87 6.49 5.93
N ARG A 81 21.60 6.65 7.04
CA ARG A 81 21.09 7.27 8.27
C ARG A 81 20.78 8.76 8.08
N ILE A 82 21.61 9.49 7.35
CA ILE A 82 21.38 10.92 7.03
C ILE A 82 20.16 11.10 6.12
N GLY A 83 19.94 10.22 5.13
CA GLY A 83 18.74 10.27 4.27
C GLY A 83 17.44 10.00 5.03
N LEU A 84 17.46 9.10 6.02
CA LEU A 84 16.33 8.86 6.92
C LEU A 84 16.05 10.06 7.85
N ILE A 85 17.11 10.67 8.40
CA ILE A 85 17.00 11.85 9.28
C ILE A 85 16.55 13.09 8.50
N ASP A 86 17.03 13.30 7.27
CA ASP A 86 16.62 14.43 6.42
C ASP A 86 15.15 14.28 5.98
N GLY A 87 14.69 13.05 5.74
CA GLY A 87 13.26 12.76 5.52
C GLY A 87 12.39 13.11 6.72
N VAL A 88 12.84 12.79 7.95
CA VAL A 88 12.16 13.16 9.20
C VAL A 88 12.20 14.66 9.45
N ARG A 89 13.34 15.33 9.19
CA ARG A 89 13.50 16.79 9.32
C ARG A 89 12.60 17.54 8.35
N LYS A 90 12.48 17.06 7.10
CA LYS A 90 11.53 17.57 6.11
C LYS A 90 10.09 17.33 6.57
N ARG A 91 9.75 16.14 7.10
CA ARG A 91 8.40 15.85 7.66
C ARG A 91 8.03 16.79 8.81
N SER A 92 8.99 17.16 9.66
CA SER A 92 8.83 18.09 10.80
C SER A 92 8.67 19.55 10.35
N THR A 93 9.50 20.02 9.41
CA THR A 93 9.49 21.44 8.98
C THR A 93 8.21 21.89 8.28
N TYR A 94 7.40 20.98 7.73
CA TYR A 94 6.10 21.32 7.14
C TYR A 94 4.93 21.36 8.14
N HIS A 95 5.09 20.80 9.33
CA HIS A 95 3.95 20.49 10.21
C HIS A 95 4.24 20.74 11.69
N GLY A 96 4.83 21.88 12.03
CA GLY A 96 4.97 22.37 13.41
C GLY A 96 5.89 21.54 14.31
N PRO A 97 6.40 22.12 15.41
CA PRO A 97 7.27 21.40 16.33
C PRO A 97 6.42 20.33 17.03
N THR A 98 6.72 19.06 16.76
CA THR A 98 6.30 17.98 17.65
C THR A 98 7.17 18.04 18.88
N THR A 99 6.57 18.02 20.06
CA THR A 99 7.19 18.14 21.40
C THR A 99 8.16 17.00 21.77
N TYR A 100 8.66 16.24 20.79
CA TYR A 100 9.67 15.21 20.95
C TYR A 100 11.08 15.67 20.49
N GLU A 101 11.29 16.98 20.28
CA GLU A 101 12.60 17.59 19.95
C GLU A 101 13.55 17.71 21.16
N GLY A 102 13.64 16.68 22.00
CA GLY A 102 14.45 16.70 23.23
C GLY A 102 15.82 16.02 23.17
N TRP A 103 16.17 15.22 22.14
CA TRP A 103 17.35 14.32 22.29
C TRP A 103 18.33 14.25 21.11
N SER A 104 18.07 14.82 19.94
CA SER A 104 18.93 14.56 18.76
C SER A 104 19.80 15.73 18.30
N THR A 105 20.02 16.76 19.13
CA THR A 105 20.75 17.98 18.73
C THR A 105 22.17 18.12 19.29
N THR A 106 22.70 17.14 20.03
CA THR A 106 24.01 17.29 20.70
C THR A 106 25.10 16.37 20.15
N VAL A 107 25.19 16.21 18.83
CA VAL A 107 26.34 15.53 18.21
C VAL A 107 26.75 16.28 16.95
N CYS A 108 27.42 17.42 17.16
CA CYS A 108 28.40 18.05 16.27
C CYS A 108 28.80 19.42 16.85
N SER A 109 29.56 19.44 17.94
CA SER A 109 30.39 20.58 18.34
C SER A 109 31.57 20.02 19.14
N GLU A 110 32.78 20.30 18.68
CA GLU A 110 34.04 19.93 19.36
C GLU A 110 34.15 20.61 20.74
N PRO A 111 34.88 20.03 21.71
CA PRO A 111 34.92 20.53 23.08
C PRO A 111 36.02 21.59 23.27
N ALA A 112 35.69 22.67 23.97
CA ALA A 112 36.64 23.41 24.81
C ALA A 112 36.40 23.02 26.28
N PRO A 113 37.44 22.91 27.13
CA PRO A 113 37.32 22.26 28.42
C PRO A 113 36.90 23.25 29.50
N THR A 114 36.00 22.83 30.40
CA THR A 114 36.09 23.01 31.87
C THR A 114 34.85 22.46 32.59
N GLY A 115 35.11 21.74 33.69
CA GLY A 115 34.39 21.93 34.96
C GLY A 115 33.06 21.21 35.17
N ASP A 116 33.15 20.18 36.00
CA ASP A 116 32.21 19.81 37.08
C ASP A 116 30.92 19.05 36.77
N SER A 117 31.04 17.75 37.06
CA SER A 117 30.10 16.78 37.62
C SER A 117 28.68 17.26 37.97
N HIS A 118 27.70 16.68 37.29
CA HIS A 118 26.48 16.18 37.93
C HIS A 118 25.97 14.97 37.14
N GLU A 119 26.15 13.78 37.73
CA GLU A 119 25.60 12.52 37.23
C GLU A 119 24.08 12.52 37.38
N LEU A 120 23.37 12.52 36.25
CA LEU A 120 21.98 12.10 36.16
C LEU A 120 21.94 10.88 35.25
N GLU A 121 21.59 9.72 35.82
CA GLU A 121 21.47 8.43 35.15
C GLU A 121 20.52 8.50 33.95
N THR A 122 21.08 8.89 32.80
CA THR A 122 20.47 8.57 31.52
C THR A 122 20.98 7.19 31.17
N SER A 123 20.08 6.22 31.04
CA SER A 123 20.38 4.91 30.48
C SER A 123 21.00 5.07 29.09
N GLN A 124 22.34 5.12 29.06
CA GLN A 124 23.15 5.09 27.86
C GLN A 124 22.94 3.72 27.24
N VAL A 125 22.09 3.65 26.22
CA VAL A 125 22.16 2.55 25.26
C VAL A 125 23.53 2.70 24.61
N SER A 126 24.42 1.79 25.00
CA SER A 126 25.73 1.56 24.43
C SER A 126 25.62 1.68 22.91
N HIS A 127 26.26 2.69 22.35
CA HIS A 127 26.58 2.70 20.93
C HIS A 127 27.61 1.58 20.72
N THR A 128 27.15 0.33 20.64
CA THR A 128 27.96 -0.75 20.10
C THR A 128 28.22 -0.37 18.65
N ASN A 129 29.47 -0.04 18.34
CA ASN A 129 29.94 -0.03 16.97
C ASN A 129 29.61 -1.43 16.39
N ASP A 130 28.57 -1.49 15.57
CA ASP A 130 28.16 -2.68 14.82
C ASP A 130 29.25 -2.96 13.76
N GLU A 131 30.36 -3.57 14.16
CA GLU A 131 31.50 -3.83 13.24
C GLU A 131 31.32 -5.11 12.41
N GLY A 132 30.43 -6.02 12.82
CA GLY A 132 30.20 -7.29 12.13
C GLY A 132 29.16 -7.19 11.01
N MET A 133 29.38 -7.94 9.92
CA MET A 133 28.49 -7.92 8.72
C MET A 133 27.04 -8.36 9.02
N PHE A 134 26.82 -9.17 10.06
CA PHE A 134 25.50 -9.75 10.40
C PHE A 134 24.97 -9.34 11.77
N THR A 135 25.65 -8.44 12.50
CA THR A 135 25.20 -8.04 13.86
C THR A 135 23.81 -7.43 13.84
N TRP A 136 23.46 -6.73 12.75
CA TRP A 136 22.13 -6.14 12.56
C TRP A 136 20.98 -7.14 12.67
N VAL A 137 21.18 -8.40 12.26
CA VAL A 137 20.15 -9.45 12.33
C VAL A 137 19.84 -9.76 13.79
N TRP A 138 20.89 -10.04 14.57
CA TRP A 138 20.77 -10.40 15.97
C TRP A 138 20.25 -9.22 16.80
N SER A 139 20.78 -8.02 16.58
CA SER A 139 20.31 -6.79 17.21
C SER A 139 18.81 -6.55 16.92
N THR A 140 18.31 -6.90 15.73
CA THR A 140 16.89 -6.74 15.41
C THR A 140 16.00 -7.75 16.13
N VAL A 141 16.46 -9.00 16.31
CA VAL A 141 15.71 -10.04 17.02
C VAL A 141 15.65 -9.77 18.53
N GLN A 142 16.69 -9.17 19.11
CA GLN A 142 16.76 -8.84 20.53
C GLN A 142 15.93 -7.60 20.94
N LEU A 143 15.41 -6.82 20.00
CA LEU A 143 14.62 -5.62 20.30
C LEU A 143 13.34 -5.97 21.06
N SER A 144 13.16 -5.30 22.22
CA SER A 144 11.97 -5.48 23.04
C SER A 144 10.78 -4.69 22.51
N ASP A 145 9.57 -5.17 22.82
CA ASP A 145 8.32 -4.51 22.40
C ASP A 145 8.21 -3.06 22.92
N SER A 146 8.75 -2.77 24.12
CA SER A 146 8.74 -1.41 24.69
C SER A 146 9.68 -0.46 23.94
N GLN A 147 10.85 -0.94 23.53
CA GLN A 147 11.81 -0.18 22.72
C GLN A 147 11.26 0.11 21.32
N ILE A 148 10.56 -0.86 20.71
CA ILE A 148 9.91 -0.66 19.41
C ILE A 148 8.78 0.37 19.54
N SER A 149 7.94 0.25 20.58
CA SER A 149 6.83 1.19 20.78
C SER A 149 7.30 2.63 20.98
N SER A 150 8.38 2.85 21.74
CA SER A 150 8.86 4.20 22.04
C SER A 150 9.57 4.85 20.85
N ARG A 151 10.27 4.07 20.02
CA ARG A 151 11.03 4.59 18.88
C ARG A 151 10.24 4.65 17.57
N CYS A 152 9.42 3.65 17.30
CA CYS A 152 8.71 3.49 16.02
C CYS A 152 7.20 3.77 16.13
N GLY A 153 6.67 3.91 17.34
CA GLY A 153 5.26 4.12 17.60
C GLY A 153 4.47 2.81 17.73
N SER A 154 3.23 2.93 18.21
CA SER A 154 2.35 1.79 18.50
C SER A 154 1.89 1.04 17.25
N ASP A 155 1.71 1.74 16.12
CA ASP A 155 1.23 1.11 14.88
C ASP A 155 2.25 0.13 14.32
N ALA A 156 3.54 0.49 14.35
CA ALA A 156 4.64 -0.38 13.95
C ALA A 156 4.73 -1.63 14.85
N LEU A 157 4.55 -1.46 16.16
CA LEU A 157 4.51 -2.57 17.11
C LEU A 157 3.37 -3.54 16.79
N HIS A 158 2.16 -3.03 16.52
CA HIS A 158 1.00 -3.86 16.20
C HIS A 158 1.22 -4.68 14.92
N TYR A 159 1.79 -4.05 13.88
CA TYR A 159 2.16 -4.73 12.64
C TYR A 159 3.18 -5.86 12.88
N LEU A 160 4.24 -5.60 13.63
CA LEU A 160 5.26 -6.63 13.92
C LEU A 160 4.70 -7.77 14.79
N LYS A 161 3.83 -7.47 15.75
CA LYS A 161 3.13 -8.50 16.54
C LYS A 161 2.24 -9.38 15.66
N PHE A 162 1.55 -8.80 14.69
CA PHE A 162 0.76 -9.55 13.71
C PHE A 162 1.65 -10.51 12.91
N GLN A 163 2.78 -10.01 12.41
CA GLN A 163 3.72 -10.79 11.63
C GLN A 163 4.30 -11.96 12.44
N ARG A 164 4.65 -11.74 13.71
CA ARG A 164 5.12 -12.81 14.62
C ARG A 164 4.04 -13.89 14.82
N ALA A 165 2.78 -13.51 14.95
CA ALA A 165 1.67 -14.46 15.08
C ALA A 165 1.46 -15.28 13.79
N LEU A 166 1.59 -14.65 12.61
CA LEU A 166 1.54 -15.35 11.33
C LEU A 166 2.70 -16.34 11.16
N ILE A 167 3.93 -15.95 11.52
CA ILE A 167 5.09 -16.85 11.48
C ILE A 167 4.86 -18.07 12.38
N LEU A 168 4.39 -17.86 13.62
CA LEU A 168 4.07 -18.96 14.53
C LEU A 168 3.00 -19.89 13.94
N LEU A 169 1.94 -19.33 13.35
CA LEU A 169 0.87 -20.10 12.71
C LEU A 169 1.41 -20.94 11.56
N MET A 170 2.26 -20.36 10.71
CA MET A 170 2.89 -21.06 9.59
C MET A 170 3.82 -22.18 10.05
N ILE A 171 4.57 -22.00 11.13
CA ILE A 171 5.41 -23.07 11.72
C ILE A 171 4.53 -24.24 12.17
N VAL A 172 3.43 -23.98 12.88
CA VAL A 172 2.50 -25.01 13.35
C VAL A 172 1.86 -25.77 12.18
N PHE A 173 1.38 -25.05 11.16
CA PHE A 173 0.79 -25.67 9.97
C PHE A 173 1.82 -26.49 9.19
N THR A 174 3.05 -26.00 9.06
CA THR A 174 4.13 -26.72 8.38
C THR A 174 4.46 -28.01 9.13
N PHE A 175 4.61 -27.94 10.45
CA PHE A 175 4.87 -29.13 11.28
C PHE A 175 3.78 -30.18 11.12
N LEU A 176 2.51 -29.80 11.27
CA LEU A 176 1.37 -30.72 11.11
C LEU A 176 1.29 -31.30 9.69
N SER A 177 1.59 -30.49 8.67
CA SER A 177 1.58 -30.94 7.27
C SER A 177 2.71 -31.94 7.00
N LEU A 178 3.91 -31.71 7.53
CA LEU A 178 5.04 -32.62 7.36
C LEU A 178 4.88 -33.92 8.16
N SER A 179 4.31 -33.85 9.36
CA SER A 179 4.14 -35.02 10.23
C SER A 179 2.91 -35.88 9.89
N ILE A 180 1.86 -35.30 9.32
CA ILE A 180 0.58 -36.01 9.07
C ILE A 180 0.25 -36.03 7.57
N ALA A 181 0.06 -34.85 6.95
CA ALA A 181 -0.45 -34.77 5.58
C ALA A 181 0.48 -35.42 4.56
N LEU A 182 1.80 -35.19 4.68
CA LEU A 182 2.78 -35.71 3.75
C LEU A 182 2.91 -37.25 3.80
N PRO A 183 3.10 -37.91 4.96
CA PRO A 183 3.10 -39.37 5.04
C PRO A 183 1.80 -40.01 4.52
N VAL A 184 0.65 -39.40 4.84
CA VAL A 184 -0.65 -39.88 4.34
C VAL A 184 -0.70 -39.81 2.82
N ASN A 185 -0.29 -38.71 2.20
CA ASN A 185 -0.25 -38.60 0.73
C ASN A 185 0.69 -39.63 0.09
N MET A 186 1.87 -39.84 0.67
CA MET A 186 2.85 -40.80 0.16
C MET A 186 2.45 -42.27 0.34
N SER A 187 1.47 -42.56 1.21
CA SER A 187 0.90 -43.90 1.37
C SER A 187 -0.05 -44.29 0.23
N GLY A 188 -0.52 -43.32 -0.56
CA GLY A 188 -1.34 -43.57 -1.75
C GLY A 188 -0.58 -44.31 -2.85
N THR A 189 -1.32 -45.08 -3.65
CA THR A 189 -0.78 -45.92 -4.73
C THR A 189 -1.26 -45.49 -6.12
N LYS A 190 -1.98 -44.37 -6.23
CA LYS A 190 -2.67 -43.98 -7.47
C LYS A 190 -1.72 -43.43 -8.54
N ILE A 191 -0.59 -42.86 -8.14
CA ILE A 191 0.36 -42.20 -9.03
C ILE A 191 1.70 -42.92 -8.96
N ASP A 192 2.21 -43.30 -10.13
CA ASP A 192 3.55 -43.88 -10.25
C ASP A 192 4.63 -42.84 -9.96
N LYS A 193 5.51 -43.18 -9.01
CA LYS A 193 6.64 -42.32 -8.58
C LYS A 193 7.59 -41.97 -9.71
N GLU A 194 7.73 -42.86 -10.70
CA GLU A 194 8.59 -42.65 -11.87
C GLU A 194 8.00 -41.66 -12.87
N VAL A 195 6.67 -41.54 -12.93
CA VAL A 195 5.97 -40.66 -13.88
C VAL A 195 5.86 -39.24 -13.31
N ASN A 196 5.43 -39.09 -12.06
CA ASN A 196 5.34 -37.77 -11.42
C ASN A 196 5.66 -37.84 -9.92
N PRO A 197 6.94 -37.71 -9.53
CA PRO A 197 7.37 -37.82 -8.14
C PRO A 197 6.76 -36.73 -7.24
N PHE A 198 6.42 -35.55 -7.80
CA PHE A 198 5.79 -34.48 -7.03
C PHE A 198 4.33 -34.81 -6.70
N ALA A 199 3.56 -35.29 -7.67
CA ALA A 199 2.14 -35.56 -7.46
C ALA A 199 1.87 -36.61 -6.37
N VAL A 200 2.81 -37.55 -6.16
CA VAL A 200 2.80 -38.53 -5.06
C VAL A 200 2.74 -37.89 -3.67
N THR A 201 3.26 -36.67 -3.51
CA THR A 201 3.23 -35.93 -2.23
C THR A 201 1.93 -35.15 -1.99
N THR A 202 0.99 -35.19 -2.93
CA THR A 202 -0.25 -34.40 -2.91
C THR A 202 -1.49 -35.26 -2.67
N LEU A 203 -2.62 -34.61 -2.40
CA LEU A 203 -3.91 -35.29 -2.21
C LEU A 203 -4.31 -36.15 -3.44
N SER A 204 -3.83 -35.81 -4.63
CA SER A 204 -4.16 -36.53 -5.88
C SER A 204 -3.70 -37.99 -5.91
N ASN A 205 -2.74 -38.37 -5.07
CA ASN A 205 -2.24 -39.74 -4.96
C ASN A 205 -3.17 -40.66 -4.14
N LEU A 206 -4.14 -40.10 -3.43
CA LEU A 206 -5.12 -40.87 -2.66
C LEU A 206 -6.31 -41.30 -3.55
N ASP A 207 -6.84 -42.48 -3.25
CA ASP A 207 -8.12 -42.90 -3.80
C ASP A 207 -9.26 -42.08 -3.19
N PRO A 208 -10.18 -41.49 -3.99
CA PRO A 208 -11.32 -40.72 -3.48
C PRO A 208 -12.23 -41.49 -2.51
N GLY A 209 -12.30 -42.82 -2.61
CA GLY A 209 -13.08 -43.69 -1.72
C GLY A 209 -12.35 -44.09 -0.43
N SER A 210 -11.08 -43.72 -0.27
CA SER A 210 -10.29 -44.10 0.91
C SER A 210 -10.63 -43.26 2.13
N TRP A 211 -10.67 -43.91 3.30
CA TRP A 211 -10.82 -43.24 4.59
C TRP A 211 -9.67 -42.25 4.88
N LEU A 212 -8.53 -42.39 4.21
CA LEU A 212 -7.38 -41.47 4.34
C LEU A 212 -7.71 -40.04 3.92
N VAL A 213 -8.69 -39.83 3.02
CA VAL A 213 -9.17 -38.49 2.65
C VAL A 213 -9.84 -37.79 3.83
N VAL A 214 -10.47 -38.54 4.74
CA VAL A 214 -11.12 -38.01 5.95
C VAL A 214 -10.10 -37.37 6.90
N ILE A 215 -8.85 -37.87 6.90
CA ILE A 215 -7.76 -37.25 7.67
C ILE A 215 -7.52 -35.82 7.20
N HIS A 216 -7.53 -35.57 5.88
CA HIS A 216 -7.35 -34.22 5.33
C HIS A 216 -8.51 -33.28 5.67
N ILE A 217 -9.75 -33.79 5.67
CA ILE A 217 -10.93 -33.01 6.09
C ILE A 217 -10.79 -32.61 7.56
N THR A 218 -10.42 -33.58 8.41
CA THR A 218 -10.22 -33.35 9.85
C THR A 218 -9.07 -32.39 10.11
N LEU A 219 -7.95 -32.54 9.40
CA LEU A 219 -6.80 -31.66 9.49
C LEU A 219 -7.12 -30.24 9.02
N SER A 220 -7.93 -30.09 7.97
CA SER A 220 -8.39 -28.78 7.48
C SER A 220 -9.27 -28.07 8.51
N LEU A 221 -10.19 -28.81 9.16
CA LEU A 221 -10.99 -28.26 10.26
C LEU A 221 -10.11 -27.85 11.45
N LEU A 222 -9.11 -28.67 11.79
CA LEU A 222 -8.14 -28.35 12.84
C LEU A 222 -7.36 -27.08 12.51
N PHE A 223 -6.86 -26.92 11.28
CA PHE A 223 -6.18 -25.69 10.84
C PHE A 223 -7.07 -24.46 10.97
N PHE A 224 -8.36 -24.58 10.61
CA PHE A 224 -9.32 -23.50 10.76
C PHE A 224 -9.50 -23.09 12.23
N VAL A 225 -9.66 -24.06 13.14
CA VAL A 225 -9.80 -23.82 14.59
C VAL A 225 -8.53 -23.19 15.17
N ILE A 226 -7.35 -23.71 14.84
CA ILE A 226 -6.06 -23.15 15.27
C ILE A 226 -5.91 -21.72 14.76
N GLY A 227 -6.23 -21.47 13.49
CA GLY A 227 -6.21 -20.15 12.88
C GLY A 227 -7.08 -19.15 13.62
N ILE A 228 -8.35 -19.50 13.90
CA ILE A 228 -9.25 -18.66 14.69
C ILE A 228 -8.68 -18.43 16.09
N TYR A 229 -8.18 -19.45 16.77
CA TYR A 229 -7.64 -19.33 18.11
C TYR A 229 -6.46 -18.35 18.16
N VAL A 230 -5.47 -18.50 17.26
CA VAL A 230 -4.30 -17.62 17.19
C VAL A 230 -4.73 -16.19 16.82
N MET A 231 -5.61 -16.02 15.83
CA MET A 231 -6.10 -14.71 15.41
C MET A 231 -6.93 -14.03 16.50
N ARG A 232 -7.75 -14.77 17.25
CA ARG A 232 -8.49 -14.24 18.39
C ARG A 232 -7.58 -13.86 19.54
N LYS A 233 -6.60 -14.70 19.88
CA LYS A 233 -5.59 -14.39 20.90
C LYS A 233 -4.81 -13.12 20.54
N TYR A 234 -4.43 -12.98 19.27
CA TYR A 234 -3.82 -11.76 18.75
C TYR A 234 -4.77 -10.55 18.83
N SER A 235 -6.01 -10.68 18.35
CA SER A 235 -7.00 -9.60 18.35
C SER A 235 -7.42 -9.14 19.73
N VAL A 236 -7.45 -10.02 20.74
CA VAL A 236 -7.74 -9.67 22.14
C VAL A 236 -6.50 -9.10 22.82
N GLY A 237 -5.31 -9.60 22.47
CA GLY A 237 -4.02 -9.09 22.93
C GLY A 237 -3.65 -7.73 22.34
N LEU A 238 -4.18 -7.42 21.15
CA LEU A 238 -4.40 -6.07 20.66
C LEU A 238 -5.46 -5.42 21.55
N ARG A 239 -5.03 -5.02 22.75
CA ARG A 239 -5.62 -3.85 23.39
C ARG A 239 -5.24 -2.68 22.48
N LEU A 240 -5.92 -2.56 21.33
CA LEU A 240 -6.30 -1.27 20.78
C LEU A 240 -6.93 -0.60 21.98
N LYS A 241 -6.12 0.15 22.73
CA LYS A 241 -6.54 0.85 23.93
C LYS A 241 -7.68 1.69 23.40
N GLU A 242 -8.92 1.23 23.60
CA GLU A 242 -10.13 1.77 22.99
C GLU A 242 -9.97 3.28 23.04
N SER A 243 -10.15 3.94 21.91
CA SER A 243 -9.95 5.36 21.56
C SER A 243 -10.28 6.40 22.65
N GLY A 244 -9.65 6.22 23.80
CA GLY A 244 -10.09 6.57 25.15
C GLY A 244 -8.90 7.08 25.95
N SER A 245 -7.71 6.52 25.68
CA SER A 245 -6.43 7.11 26.10
C SER A 245 -5.96 8.25 25.20
N TYR A 246 -6.59 8.45 24.04
CA TYR A 246 -6.39 9.58 23.13
C TYR A 246 -7.76 10.12 22.69
N ILE A 247 -8.68 10.35 23.63
CA ILE A 247 -9.84 11.20 23.33
C ILE A 247 -9.24 12.55 22.96
N SER A 248 -9.28 12.88 21.68
CA SER A 248 -8.82 14.19 21.23
C SER A 248 -9.71 15.21 21.91
N LYS A 249 -9.09 16.20 22.55
CA LYS A 249 -9.79 17.39 23.03
C LYS A 249 -10.43 18.16 21.86
N THR A 250 -10.01 17.87 20.63
CA THR A 250 -10.47 18.54 19.42
C THR A 250 -11.47 17.69 18.65
N LEU A 251 -12.61 18.28 18.30
CA LEU A 251 -13.60 17.71 17.40
C LEU A 251 -13.48 18.35 16.02
N MET A 252 -13.62 17.53 14.98
CA MET A 252 -13.82 17.96 13.60
C MET A 252 -15.33 17.92 13.30
N ILE A 253 -15.89 19.06 12.91
CA ILE A 253 -17.31 19.21 12.63
C ILE A 253 -17.47 19.62 11.17
N THR A 254 -18.35 18.92 10.45
CA THR A 254 -18.62 19.17 9.03
C THR A 254 -20.11 19.35 8.77
N ASN A 255 -20.43 19.83 7.56
CA ASN A 255 -21.79 20.13 7.11
C ASN A 255 -22.40 21.38 7.79
N VAL A 256 -21.56 22.40 8.02
CA VAL A 256 -22.01 23.71 8.51
C VAL A 256 -22.46 24.59 7.33
N PRO A 257 -23.59 25.31 7.46
CA PRO A 257 -24.01 26.29 6.45
C PRO A 257 -22.91 27.33 6.16
N LEU A 258 -22.53 27.47 4.87
CA LEU A 258 -21.39 28.30 4.45
C LEU A 258 -21.55 29.78 4.81
N ASN A 259 -22.78 30.29 4.77
CA ASN A 259 -23.14 31.67 5.12
C ASN A 259 -22.95 31.99 6.61
N MET A 260 -22.96 30.98 7.49
CA MET A 260 -22.81 31.13 8.93
C MET A 260 -21.50 30.53 9.45
N CYS A 261 -20.59 30.13 8.55
CA CYS A 261 -19.33 29.47 8.89
C CYS A 261 -18.24 30.48 9.27
N ASN A 262 -18.49 31.25 10.33
CA ASN A 262 -17.57 32.24 10.89
C ASN A 262 -17.14 31.84 12.30
N GLU A 263 -15.90 32.17 12.70
CA GLU A 263 -15.36 31.81 14.01
C GLU A 263 -16.21 32.40 15.16
N ASP A 264 -16.63 33.66 15.06
CA ASP A 264 -17.39 34.34 16.10
C ASP A 264 -18.80 33.75 16.29
N THR A 265 -19.51 33.50 15.18
CA THR A 265 -20.85 32.89 15.20
C THR A 265 -20.81 31.49 15.81
N LEU A 266 -19.82 30.68 15.41
CA LEU A 266 -19.65 29.33 15.94
C LEU A 266 -19.26 29.36 17.42
N ARG A 267 -18.35 30.25 17.83
CA ARG A 267 -17.96 30.42 19.23
C ARG A 267 -19.15 30.82 20.11
N SER A 268 -19.97 31.77 19.65
CA SER A 268 -21.20 32.17 20.33
C SER A 268 -22.19 31.01 20.47
N HIS A 269 -22.35 30.19 19.42
CA HIS A 269 -23.18 28.99 19.50
C HIS A 269 -22.69 28.02 20.58
N PHE A 270 -21.39 27.66 20.62
CA PHE A 270 -20.88 26.72 21.62
C PHE A 270 -20.96 27.28 23.05
N ASN A 271 -20.69 28.57 23.25
CA ASN A 271 -20.80 29.20 24.56
C ASN A 271 -22.24 29.19 25.09
N GLN A 272 -23.23 29.36 24.22
CA GLN A 272 -24.66 29.29 24.59
C GLN A 272 -25.16 27.84 24.71
N ALA A 273 -24.76 26.96 23.80
CA ALA A 273 -25.24 25.58 23.73
C ALA A 273 -24.63 24.67 24.80
N TYR A 274 -23.41 24.98 25.24
CA TYR A 274 -22.64 24.23 26.22
C TYR A 274 -21.95 25.17 27.23
N PRO A 275 -22.71 25.91 28.07
CA PRO A 275 -22.16 26.94 28.96
C PRO A 275 -21.15 26.39 29.97
N ASP A 276 -21.32 25.14 30.41
CA ASP A 276 -20.43 24.47 31.36
C ASP A 276 -19.17 23.87 30.70
N LYS A 277 -18.96 24.10 29.40
CA LYS A 277 -17.89 23.47 28.61
C LYS A 277 -16.96 24.54 28.06
N ARG A 278 -15.71 24.55 28.56
CA ARG A 278 -14.71 25.52 28.15
C ARG A 278 -14.18 25.20 26.75
N VAL A 279 -14.45 26.09 25.79
CA VAL A 279 -13.85 26.08 24.45
C VAL A 279 -12.52 26.81 24.50
N GLU A 280 -11.41 26.10 24.27
CA GLU A 280 -10.06 26.67 24.26
C GLU A 280 -9.74 27.33 22.92
N ASP A 281 -10.01 26.63 21.83
CA ASP A 281 -9.74 27.13 20.48
C ASP A 281 -10.83 26.69 19.50
N LEU A 282 -11.06 27.51 18.48
CA LEU A 282 -12.00 27.23 17.40
C LEU A 282 -11.43 27.80 16.11
N LYS A 283 -11.28 26.94 15.10
CA LYS A 283 -10.71 27.30 13.79
C LYS A 283 -11.55 26.79 12.64
N VAL A 284 -11.92 27.71 11.76
CA VAL A 284 -12.65 27.39 10.52
C VAL A 284 -11.67 26.97 9.43
N SER A 285 -12.04 25.94 8.67
CA SER A 285 -11.26 25.46 7.53
C SER A 285 -11.63 26.20 6.26
N HIS A 286 -10.60 26.52 5.48
CA HIS A 286 -10.69 27.33 4.28
C HIS A 286 -10.14 26.58 3.08
N ASP A 287 -10.49 27.01 1.87
CA ASP A 287 -9.96 26.44 0.64
C ASP A 287 -8.46 26.74 0.45
N THR A 288 -7.61 25.76 0.77
CA THR A 288 -6.14 25.88 0.67
C THR A 288 -5.54 25.17 -0.54
N GLU A 289 -6.33 24.57 -1.44
CA GLU A 289 -5.82 23.78 -2.58
C GLU A 289 -4.82 24.59 -3.43
N LYS A 290 -5.22 25.78 -3.86
CA LYS A 290 -4.36 26.68 -4.65
C LYS A 290 -3.17 27.22 -3.88
N VAL A 291 -3.32 27.40 -2.56
CA VAL A 291 -2.25 27.89 -1.69
C VAL A 291 -1.15 26.84 -1.59
N ALA A 292 -1.53 25.58 -1.35
CA ALA A 292 -0.61 24.44 -1.28
C ALA A 292 0.14 24.24 -2.61
N ASP A 293 -0.56 24.32 -3.74
CA ASP A 293 0.05 24.21 -5.08
C ASP A 293 1.09 25.30 -5.35
N LEU A 294 0.77 26.56 -5.01
CA LEU A 294 1.67 27.69 -5.21
C LEU A 294 2.87 27.63 -4.26
N GLU A 295 2.68 27.19 -3.02
CA GLU A 295 3.75 27.02 -2.05
C GLU A 295 4.71 25.91 -2.46
N LYS A 296 4.19 24.78 -2.98
CA LYS A 296 5.00 23.71 -3.55
C LYS A 296 5.85 24.20 -4.73
N LYS A 297 5.24 24.94 -5.67
CA LYS A 297 5.96 25.54 -6.81
C LYS A 297 7.02 26.53 -6.35
N LYS A 298 6.68 27.43 -5.42
CA LYS A 298 7.62 28.41 -4.87
C LYS A 298 8.82 27.73 -4.23
N LYS A 299 8.59 26.67 -3.46
CA LYS A 299 9.67 25.91 -2.82
C LYS A 299 10.60 25.27 -3.84
N ALA A 300 10.06 24.63 -4.87
CA ALA A 300 10.87 24.04 -5.94
C ALA A 300 11.74 25.10 -6.65
N VAL A 301 11.17 26.28 -6.92
CA VAL A 301 11.91 27.42 -7.49
C VAL A 301 12.98 27.93 -6.53
N SER A 302 12.67 28.04 -5.24
CA SER A 302 13.63 28.51 -4.21
C SER A 302 14.80 27.53 -4.03
N GLU A 303 14.53 26.22 -4.07
CA GLU A 303 15.56 25.16 -4.07
C GLU A 303 16.42 25.23 -5.34
N ALA A 304 15.80 25.43 -6.51
CA ALA A 304 16.52 25.61 -7.77
C ALA A 304 17.40 26.88 -7.74
N LEU A 305 16.89 27.99 -7.21
CA LEU A 305 17.63 29.24 -7.04
C LEU A 305 18.82 29.07 -6.08
N ALA A 306 18.64 28.35 -4.97
CA ALA A 306 19.71 28.02 -4.04
C ALA A 306 20.81 27.20 -4.71
N TYR A 307 20.43 26.21 -5.54
CA TYR A 307 21.38 25.44 -6.34
C TYR A 307 22.15 26.31 -7.35
N VAL A 308 21.45 27.15 -8.12
CA VAL A 308 22.08 28.06 -9.09
C VAL A 308 23.05 29.02 -8.40
N ASN A 309 22.65 29.59 -7.26
CA ASN A 309 23.51 30.47 -6.48
C ASN A 309 24.77 29.76 -5.98
N LYS A 310 24.65 28.50 -5.54
CA LYS A 310 25.81 27.68 -5.14
C LYS A 310 26.72 27.38 -6.33
N TYR A 311 26.15 27.03 -7.48
CA TYR A 311 26.90 26.73 -8.70
C TYR A 311 27.67 27.96 -9.21
N ASN A 312 27.00 29.11 -9.29
CA ASN A 312 27.56 30.37 -9.81
C ASN A 312 28.66 30.96 -8.91
N ARG A 313 28.83 30.49 -7.66
CA ARG A 313 29.97 30.91 -6.81
C ARG A 313 31.31 30.41 -7.34
N ASN A 314 31.32 29.20 -7.92
CA ASN A 314 32.55 28.52 -8.33
C ASN A 314 32.68 28.43 -9.87
N ASN A 315 31.64 28.81 -10.61
CA ASN A 315 31.54 28.62 -12.05
C ASN A 315 30.99 29.86 -12.74
N LYS A 316 31.10 29.90 -14.07
CA LYS A 316 30.43 30.90 -14.90
C LYS A 316 28.90 30.84 -14.68
N PRO A 317 28.19 31.97 -14.81
CA PRO A 317 26.74 32.03 -14.63
C PRO A 317 26.02 30.95 -15.44
N MET A 318 25.25 30.12 -14.74
CA MET A 318 24.46 29.05 -15.34
C MET A 318 23.39 29.64 -16.26
N LYS A 319 23.42 29.21 -17.52
CA LYS A 319 22.35 29.48 -18.48
C LYS A 319 21.39 28.31 -18.52
N MET A 320 20.10 28.58 -18.75
CA MET A 320 19.10 27.54 -18.90
C MET A 320 18.09 27.87 -20.00
N ARG A 321 17.29 26.87 -20.37
CA ARG A 321 16.22 26.99 -21.36
C ARG A 321 14.86 26.88 -20.65
N PRO A 322 13.99 27.90 -20.71
CA PRO A 322 12.79 28.01 -19.86
C PRO A 322 11.58 27.18 -20.35
N TRP A 323 11.81 26.08 -21.07
CA TRP A 323 10.77 25.21 -21.63
C TRP A 323 10.80 23.83 -20.98
N LYS A 324 9.64 23.17 -20.91
CA LYS A 324 9.55 21.77 -20.49
C LYS A 324 10.44 20.92 -21.40
N CYS A 325 11.27 20.07 -20.81
CA CYS A 325 12.19 19.20 -21.55
C CYS A 325 13.23 19.95 -22.41
N GLY A 326 13.59 21.19 -22.06
CA GLY A 326 14.58 21.97 -22.82
C GLY A 326 15.96 21.32 -22.99
N PHE A 327 16.30 20.34 -22.13
CA PHE A 327 17.49 19.50 -22.25
C PHE A 327 17.44 18.54 -23.44
N LEU A 328 16.27 18.00 -23.81
CA LEU A 328 16.14 17.10 -24.96
C LEU A 328 16.40 17.81 -26.30
N CYS A 329 16.24 19.13 -26.33
CA CYS A 329 16.49 19.97 -27.49
C CYS A 329 17.97 20.43 -27.59
N SER A 330 18.88 19.91 -26.76
CA SER A 330 20.33 20.16 -26.90
C SER A 330 21.05 19.11 -27.75
N HIS A 331 20.41 17.97 -28.06
CA HIS A 331 21.03 16.85 -28.76
C HIS A 331 20.48 16.59 -30.16
N LEU A 332 19.36 17.21 -30.52
CA LEU A 332 18.91 17.32 -31.91
C LEU A 332 19.25 18.73 -32.37
N ASP A 333 20.26 18.90 -33.23
CA ASP A 333 20.68 20.14 -33.91
C ASP A 333 19.55 20.71 -34.80
N CYS A 334 18.40 21.02 -34.22
CA CYS A 334 17.17 21.21 -34.98
C CYS A 334 16.61 22.62 -34.93
N CYS A 335 17.11 23.54 -34.09
CA CYS A 335 16.43 24.82 -33.89
C CYS A 335 17.35 25.95 -33.37
N ASP A 336 17.53 27.00 -34.19
CA ASP A 336 18.03 28.34 -33.80
C ASP A 336 17.02 29.13 -32.93
N CYS A 337 15.89 28.50 -32.59
CA CYS A 337 14.75 29.09 -31.87
C CYS A 337 14.78 28.89 -30.35
N CYS A 338 15.89 28.43 -29.78
CA CYS A 338 15.98 28.12 -28.35
C CYS A 338 16.88 29.11 -27.59
N GLU A 339 16.38 30.32 -27.36
CA GLU A 339 17.06 31.35 -26.55
C GLU A 339 17.39 30.82 -25.15
N THR A 340 18.64 31.01 -24.73
CA THR A 340 19.11 30.66 -23.38
C THR A 340 19.04 31.89 -22.49
N VAL A 341 18.47 31.73 -21.30
CA VAL A 341 18.30 32.80 -20.31
C VAL A 341 19.22 32.57 -19.10
N ASP A 342 19.59 33.63 -18.41
CA ASP A 342 20.28 33.53 -17.13
C ASP A 342 19.38 32.84 -16.09
N ALA A 343 19.84 31.69 -15.57
CA ALA A 343 19.04 30.86 -14.68
C ALA A 343 18.73 31.58 -13.36
N ARG A 344 19.67 32.38 -12.86
CA ARG A 344 19.50 33.12 -11.61
C ARG A 344 18.39 34.16 -11.74
N SER A 345 18.47 35.00 -12.77
CA SER A 345 17.49 36.05 -13.04
C SER A 345 16.08 35.47 -13.27
N HIS A 346 15.99 34.36 -14.01
CA HIS A 346 14.70 33.70 -14.24
C HIS A 346 14.06 33.20 -12.95
N TYR A 347 14.76 32.39 -12.14
CA TYR A 347 14.19 31.85 -10.91
C TYR A 347 13.91 32.93 -9.86
N GLN A 348 14.71 34.01 -9.82
CA GLN A 348 14.43 35.15 -8.95
C GLN A 348 13.14 35.89 -9.35
N ASN A 349 12.93 36.10 -10.65
CA ASN A 349 11.69 36.69 -11.16
C ASN A 349 10.48 35.78 -10.94
N GLU A 350 10.65 34.48 -11.14
CA GLU A 350 9.61 33.48 -10.92
C GLU A 350 9.22 33.38 -9.43
N GLU A 351 10.19 33.39 -8.51
CA GLU A 351 9.95 33.40 -7.07
C GLU A 351 9.17 34.65 -6.64
N GLY A 352 9.51 35.82 -7.18
CA GLY A 352 8.78 37.07 -6.96
C GLY A 352 7.34 37.00 -7.47
N SER A 353 7.13 36.46 -8.68
CA SER A 353 5.80 36.25 -9.28
C SER A 353 4.95 35.27 -8.46
N LEU A 354 5.53 34.13 -8.05
CA LEU A 354 4.87 33.13 -7.21
C LEU A 354 4.54 33.68 -5.82
N SER A 355 5.41 34.51 -5.23
CA SER A 355 5.15 35.16 -3.95
C SER A 355 3.93 36.09 -4.00
N ARG A 356 3.78 36.87 -5.09
CA ARG A 356 2.58 37.71 -5.31
C ARG A 356 1.31 36.87 -5.49
N LYS A 357 1.38 35.82 -6.32
CA LYS A 357 0.25 34.89 -6.54
C LYS A 357 -0.16 34.18 -5.25
N LEU A 358 0.81 33.76 -4.43
CA LEU A 358 0.59 33.11 -3.14
C LEU A 358 -0.10 34.06 -2.16
N HIS A 359 0.34 35.31 -2.08
CA HIS A 359 -0.30 36.31 -1.22
C HIS A 359 -1.77 36.53 -1.60
N TRP A 360 -2.07 36.68 -2.90
CA TRP A 360 -3.44 36.82 -3.38
C TRP A 360 -4.29 35.56 -3.12
N ALA A 361 -3.72 34.37 -3.34
CA ALA A 361 -4.39 33.10 -3.06
C ALA A 361 -4.71 32.94 -1.56
N LYS A 362 -3.79 33.33 -0.66
CA LYS A 362 -4.03 33.31 0.79
C LYS A 362 -5.16 34.25 1.21
N ARG A 363 -5.26 35.44 0.62
CA ARG A 363 -6.39 36.35 0.86
C ARG A 363 -7.70 35.74 0.39
N LYS A 364 -7.75 35.26 -0.85
CA LYS A 364 -8.94 34.62 -1.41
C LYS A 364 -9.38 33.38 -0.63
N ALA A 365 -8.45 32.60 -0.08
CA ALA A 365 -8.77 31.44 0.73
C ALA A 365 -9.56 31.81 2.00
N ARG A 366 -9.21 32.91 2.68
CA ARG A 366 -9.91 33.39 3.88
C ARG A 366 -11.38 33.70 3.63
N ASP A 367 -11.72 34.17 2.43
CA ASP A 367 -13.09 34.52 2.07
C ASP A 367 -13.94 33.30 1.65
N ASN A 368 -13.35 32.10 1.59
CA ASN A 368 -14.01 30.88 1.12
C ASN A 368 -13.94 29.76 2.18
N PRO A 369 -14.84 29.78 3.19
CA PRO A 369 -14.95 28.71 4.18
C PRO A 369 -15.49 27.41 3.56
N LEU A 370 -15.11 26.26 4.14
CA LEU A 370 -15.49 24.93 3.62
C LEU A 370 -16.72 24.31 4.31
N GLY A 371 -17.32 24.98 5.31
CA GLY A 371 -18.35 24.37 6.14
C GLY A 371 -17.78 23.28 7.07
N ILE A 372 -16.49 23.38 7.37
CA ILE A 372 -15.71 22.48 8.24
C ILE A 372 -15.01 23.35 9.28
N PHE A 373 -15.05 22.97 10.55
CA PHE A 373 -14.29 23.62 11.60
C PHE A 373 -13.80 22.62 12.64
N PHE A 374 -12.78 23.06 13.38
CA PHE A 374 -12.19 22.34 14.49
C PHE A 374 -12.46 23.11 15.77
N VAL A 375 -12.89 22.40 16.81
CA VAL A 375 -13.15 22.99 18.13
C VAL A 375 -12.43 22.17 19.19
N THR A 376 -11.61 22.85 20.00
CA THR A 376 -10.81 22.25 21.07
C THR A 376 -11.42 22.62 22.42
N PHE A 377 -11.71 21.61 23.24
CA PHE A 377 -12.27 21.77 24.58
C PHE A 377 -11.19 21.65 25.66
N GLY A 378 -11.45 22.18 26.85
CA GLY A 378 -10.52 22.10 27.98
C GLY A 378 -10.21 20.66 28.39
N THR A 379 -11.24 19.80 28.40
CA THR A 379 -11.12 18.40 28.79
C THR A 379 -11.57 17.46 27.65
N PRO A 380 -10.96 16.27 27.53
CA PRO A 380 -11.41 15.27 26.57
C PRO A 380 -12.85 14.80 26.83
N GLU A 381 -13.27 14.76 28.08
CA GLU A 381 -14.62 14.38 28.49
C GLU A 381 -15.67 15.35 27.93
N ASP A 382 -15.35 16.65 27.86
CA ASP A 382 -16.21 17.66 27.27
C ASP A 382 -16.41 17.43 25.77
N ALA A 383 -15.31 17.17 25.05
CA ALA A 383 -15.36 16.82 23.63
C ALA A 383 -16.18 15.54 23.39
N GLN A 384 -16.00 14.53 24.24
CA GLN A 384 -16.76 13.28 24.16
C GLN A 384 -18.26 13.49 24.41
N LYS A 385 -18.64 14.38 25.34
CA LYS A 385 -20.04 14.73 25.60
C LYS A 385 -20.68 15.37 24.38
N VAL A 386 -20.04 16.38 23.79
CA VAL A 386 -20.51 17.03 22.57
C VAL A 386 -20.66 16.02 21.43
N LEU A 387 -19.67 15.14 21.24
CA LEU A 387 -19.75 14.07 20.24
C LEU A 387 -20.99 13.18 20.46
N LYS A 388 -21.25 12.77 21.71
CA LYS A 388 -22.41 11.93 22.06
C LYS A 388 -23.74 12.62 21.75
N ASP A 389 -23.86 13.92 22.01
CA ASP A 389 -25.08 14.70 21.78
C ASP A 389 -25.41 14.85 20.28
N HIS A 390 -24.38 14.83 19.42
CA HIS A 390 -24.49 14.82 17.96
C HIS A 390 -24.53 13.42 17.33
N THR A 391 -24.39 12.36 18.14
CA THR A 391 -24.49 10.97 17.67
C THR A 391 -25.92 10.47 17.76
N LEU A 392 -26.34 9.67 16.77
CA LEU A 392 -27.66 9.06 16.73
C LEU A 392 -27.83 8.08 17.91
N ARG A 393 -28.77 8.35 18.83
CA ARG A 393 -29.06 7.47 19.97
C ARG A 393 -30.36 6.72 19.74
N ARG A 394 -30.34 5.40 19.91
CA ARG A 394 -31.54 4.55 19.93
C ARG A 394 -32.19 4.65 21.31
N ARG A 395 -33.44 5.09 21.41
CA ARG A 395 -34.18 5.13 22.68
C ARG A 395 -35.19 3.96 22.75
N GLY A 396 -34.93 2.98 23.62
CA GLY A 396 -35.88 1.92 23.98
C GLY A 396 -36.31 0.97 22.84
N ASN A 397 -37.31 0.12 23.12
CA ASN A 397 -37.83 -0.92 22.24
C ASN A 397 -38.67 -0.40 21.04
N GLY A 398 -38.58 0.89 20.68
CA GLY A 398 -39.37 1.48 19.60
C GLY A 398 -38.67 2.68 18.95
N ILE A 399 -37.97 2.40 17.84
CA ILE A 399 -37.57 3.27 16.72
C ILE A 399 -37.75 4.79 16.92
N SER A 400 -36.96 5.40 17.81
CA SER A 400 -36.68 6.83 17.73
C SER A 400 -35.17 7.04 17.83
N ILE A 401 -34.62 7.57 16.74
CA ILE A 401 -33.20 7.88 16.58
C ILE A 401 -33.10 9.40 16.48
N THR A 402 -32.78 10.08 17.59
CA THR A 402 -32.69 11.55 17.59
C THR A 402 -31.35 12.00 18.13
N LYS A 403 -30.67 12.87 17.38
CA LYS A 403 -29.59 13.70 17.92
C LYS A 403 -30.21 14.78 18.80
N ASN A 404 -29.57 15.11 19.91
CA ASN A 404 -30.02 16.19 20.78
C ASN A 404 -28.88 17.15 21.08
N PRO A 405 -28.37 17.86 20.05
CA PRO A 405 -27.30 18.83 20.25
C PRO A 405 -27.77 19.96 21.17
N GLY A 406 -26.82 20.57 21.89
CA GLY A 406 -27.06 21.77 22.68
C GLY A 406 -27.77 22.85 21.85
N ARG A 407 -28.73 23.54 22.48
CA ARG A 407 -29.54 24.56 21.81
C ARG A 407 -28.99 25.94 22.12
N SER A 408 -29.07 26.81 21.13
CA SER A 408 -28.71 28.22 21.21
C SER A 408 -29.63 29.03 20.30
N GLU A 409 -29.60 30.36 20.42
CA GLU A 409 -30.39 31.27 19.56
C GLU A 409 -30.06 31.08 18.08
N LEU A 410 -28.79 30.75 17.79
CA LEU A 410 -28.26 30.49 16.45
C LEU A 410 -28.60 29.10 15.90
N SER A 411 -29.24 28.22 16.68
CA SER A 411 -29.47 26.82 16.29
C SER A 411 -30.38 26.67 15.09
N THR A 412 -31.35 27.57 14.91
CA THR A 412 -32.24 27.56 13.74
C THR A 412 -31.48 27.86 12.45
N ALA A 413 -30.50 28.77 12.51
CA ALA A 413 -29.69 29.16 11.36
C ALA A 413 -28.52 28.19 11.08
N LEU A 414 -27.89 27.66 12.12
CA LEU A 414 -26.75 26.76 12.03
C LEU A 414 -27.14 25.29 11.75
N ASN A 415 -28.39 24.94 12.08
CA ASN A 415 -28.94 23.58 12.06
C ASN A 415 -27.98 22.49 12.58
N PRO A 416 -27.59 22.52 13.88
CA PRO A 416 -26.58 21.61 14.44
C PRO A 416 -26.92 20.11 14.36
N LYS A 417 -28.19 19.76 14.07
CA LYS A 417 -28.64 18.38 13.89
C LYS A 417 -28.05 17.75 12.62
N ASP A 418 -27.82 18.54 11.58
CA ASP A 418 -27.28 18.07 10.30
C ASP A 418 -25.75 17.96 10.30
N TRP A 419 -25.11 18.45 11.36
CA TRP A 419 -23.66 18.36 11.51
C TRP A 419 -23.21 16.92 11.69
N LYS A 420 -22.06 16.62 11.09
CA LYS A 420 -21.32 15.38 11.33
C LYS A 420 -20.14 15.71 12.23
N VAL A 421 -20.15 15.14 13.42
CA VAL A 421 -19.13 15.36 14.45
C VAL A 421 -18.31 14.09 14.61
N LYS A 422 -16.98 14.23 14.58
CA LYS A 422 -16.04 13.16 14.87
C LYS A 422 -14.84 13.72 15.62
N PHE A 423 -14.09 12.88 16.33
CA PHE A 423 -12.80 13.31 16.84
C PHE A 423 -11.90 13.76 15.69
N ALA A 424 -11.19 14.87 15.90
CA ALA A 424 -10.28 15.37 14.90
C ALA A 424 -9.10 14.39 14.76
N PRO A 425 -8.78 13.93 13.54
CA PRO A 425 -7.54 13.21 13.31
C PRO A 425 -6.34 14.14 13.57
N PRO A 426 -5.13 13.61 13.80
CA PRO A 426 -3.93 14.42 13.95
C PRO A 426 -3.76 15.38 12.77
N ALA A 427 -3.32 16.62 13.02
CA ALA A 427 -3.19 17.63 11.95
C ALA A 427 -2.25 17.19 10.80
N ALA A 428 -1.24 16.37 11.12
CA ALA A 428 -0.32 15.79 10.13
C ALA A 428 -0.93 14.63 9.32
N ASP A 429 -2.08 14.09 9.72
CA ASP A 429 -2.83 13.07 8.99
C ASP A 429 -3.80 13.69 7.96
N ILE A 430 -4.22 14.95 8.16
CA ILE A 430 -5.17 15.64 7.27
C ILE A 430 -4.49 16.10 5.99
N TYR A 431 -5.10 15.79 4.83
CA TYR A 431 -4.80 16.43 3.56
C TYR A 431 -5.61 17.72 3.43
N TRP A 432 -5.03 18.82 3.90
CA TRP A 432 -5.67 20.15 3.91
C TRP A 432 -6.08 20.59 2.51
N GLU A 433 -5.27 20.28 1.51
CA GLU A 433 -5.51 20.53 0.09
C GLU A 433 -6.74 19.80 -0.48
N HIS A 434 -7.20 18.72 0.16
CA HIS A 434 -8.31 17.88 -0.34
C HIS A 434 -9.65 18.14 0.38
N LEU A 435 -9.69 18.98 1.42
CA LEU A 435 -10.92 19.19 2.20
C LEU A 435 -12.08 19.78 1.39
N ARG A 436 -11.79 20.45 0.27
CA ARG A 436 -12.78 21.10 -0.60
C ARG A 436 -13.58 20.13 -1.50
N THR A 437 -13.21 18.85 -1.58
CA THR A 437 -13.79 17.93 -2.58
C THR A 437 -15.32 17.97 -2.63
N ASN A 438 -15.86 18.43 -3.75
CA ASN A 438 -17.31 18.47 -3.97
C ASN A 438 -17.83 17.05 -4.18
N GLY A 439 -18.80 16.62 -3.38
CA GLY A 439 -19.30 15.24 -3.35
C GLY A 439 -19.72 14.68 -4.71
N LYS A 440 -20.31 15.50 -5.60
CA LYS A 440 -20.74 15.04 -6.94
C LYS A 440 -19.55 14.79 -7.87
N PHE A 441 -18.59 15.72 -7.92
CA PHE A 441 -17.38 15.54 -8.72
C PHE A 441 -16.48 14.45 -8.16
N TRP A 442 -16.43 14.32 -6.84
CA TRP A 442 -15.75 13.23 -6.16
C TRP A 442 -16.36 11.87 -6.55
N LEU A 443 -17.70 11.74 -6.52
CA LEU A 443 -18.38 10.51 -6.93
C LEU A 443 -18.07 10.16 -8.39
N LEU A 444 -18.10 11.13 -9.30
CA LEU A 444 -17.75 10.91 -10.71
C LEU A 444 -16.31 10.41 -10.85
N ARG A 445 -15.33 11.08 -10.20
CA ARG A 445 -13.92 10.65 -10.19
C ARG A 445 -13.79 9.23 -9.63
N TRP A 446 -14.50 8.95 -8.54
CA TRP A 446 -14.52 7.64 -7.91
C TRP A 446 -15.00 6.57 -8.89
N VAL A 447 -16.13 6.77 -9.57
CA VAL A 447 -16.67 5.82 -10.55
C VAL A 447 -15.69 5.61 -11.70
N VAL A 448 -15.18 6.69 -12.30
CA VAL A 448 -14.25 6.61 -13.44
C VAL A 448 -12.99 5.82 -13.08
N ILE A 449 -12.39 6.11 -11.92
CA ILE A 449 -11.17 5.42 -11.49
C ILE A 449 -11.44 3.93 -11.25
N HIS A 450 -12.56 3.57 -10.62
CA HIS A 450 -12.88 2.16 -10.38
C HIS A 450 -13.21 1.40 -11.66
N ILE A 451 -13.84 2.04 -12.65
CA ILE A 451 -14.04 1.45 -13.98
C ILE A 451 -12.69 1.20 -14.66
N ILE A 452 -11.77 2.17 -14.65
CA ILE A 452 -10.43 2.01 -15.23
C ILE A 452 -9.67 0.87 -14.54
N LEU A 453 -9.71 0.81 -13.21
CA LEU A 453 -9.08 -0.26 -12.44
C LEU A 453 -9.72 -1.63 -12.73
N LEU A 454 -11.04 -1.71 -12.90
CA LEU A 454 -11.72 -2.94 -13.28
C LEU A 454 -11.31 -3.41 -14.67
N LEU A 455 -11.23 -2.51 -15.65
CA LEU A 455 -10.74 -2.81 -16.99
C LEU A 455 -9.28 -3.29 -16.92
N PHE A 456 -8.44 -2.62 -16.15
CA PHE A 456 -7.06 -3.05 -15.93
C PHE A 456 -6.99 -4.47 -15.32
N LEU A 457 -7.86 -4.78 -14.35
CA LEU A 457 -7.94 -6.12 -13.79
C LEU A 457 -8.29 -7.15 -14.88
N ILE A 458 -9.30 -6.91 -15.71
CA ILE A 458 -9.72 -7.89 -16.72
C ILE A 458 -8.64 -8.09 -17.81
N PHE A 459 -8.10 -6.99 -18.35
CA PHE A 459 -7.22 -7.03 -19.52
C PHE A 459 -5.73 -7.25 -19.19
N PHE A 460 -5.25 -6.74 -18.06
CA PHE A 460 -3.83 -6.79 -17.69
C PHE A 460 -3.50 -7.78 -16.58
N SER A 461 -4.47 -8.18 -15.75
CA SER A 461 -4.18 -9.06 -14.61
C SER A 461 -4.14 -10.55 -14.99
N THR A 462 -4.72 -10.95 -16.13
CA THR A 462 -4.64 -12.35 -16.57
C THR A 462 -3.33 -12.56 -17.35
N PRO A 463 -2.34 -13.28 -16.79
CA PRO A 463 -1.03 -13.45 -17.44
C PRO A 463 -1.16 -14.13 -18.81
N SER A 464 -2.20 -14.94 -18.97
CA SER A 464 -2.49 -15.67 -20.21
C SER A 464 -3.18 -14.83 -21.26
N VAL A 465 -3.98 -13.82 -20.88
CA VAL A 465 -4.48 -12.82 -21.84
C VAL A 465 -3.31 -11.98 -22.34
N VAL A 466 -2.39 -11.61 -21.45
CA VAL A 466 -1.17 -10.87 -21.81
C VAL A 466 -0.27 -11.72 -22.71
N ILE A 467 0.00 -12.99 -22.37
CA ILE A 467 0.82 -13.90 -23.19
C ILE A 467 0.15 -14.14 -24.55
N ASN A 468 -1.13 -14.54 -24.58
CA ASN A 468 -1.83 -14.87 -25.83
C ASN A 468 -2.04 -13.66 -26.76
N ASN A 469 -2.22 -12.45 -26.23
CA ASN A 469 -2.37 -11.24 -27.06
C ASN A 469 -1.04 -10.55 -27.39
N LEU A 470 0.01 -10.78 -26.61
CA LEU A 470 1.34 -10.24 -26.87
C LEU A 470 2.28 -11.27 -27.50
N ASP A 471 1.81 -12.46 -27.90
CA ASP A 471 2.65 -13.46 -28.59
C ASP A 471 3.35 -12.87 -29.82
N PHE A 472 2.73 -11.90 -30.51
CA PHE A 472 3.37 -11.19 -31.63
C PHE A 472 4.65 -10.42 -31.22
N VAL A 473 4.76 -9.99 -29.96
CA VAL A 473 5.94 -9.31 -29.38
C VAL A 473 6.80 -10.29 -28.59
N LEU A 474 6.19 -11.20 -27.84
CA LEU A 474 6.88 -12.15 -26.97
C LEU A 474 7.60 -13.24 -27.75
N LEU A 475 7.06 -13.73 -28.88
CA LEU A 475 7.72 -14.75 -29.69
C LEU A 475 9.08 -14.30 -30.25
N PRO A 476 9.18 -13.15 -30.95
CA PRO A 476 10.48 -12.67 -31.42
C PRO A 476 11.43 -12.33 -30.27
N LEU A 477 10.92 -11.73 -29.18
CA LEU A 477 11.72 -11.42 -28.00
C LEU A 477 12.27 -12.70 -27.33
N LYS A 478 11.43 -13.73 -27.16
CA LYS A 478 11.83 -15.02 -26.58
C LYS A 478 12.86 -15.74 -27.44
N GLN A 479 12.76 -15.65 -28.76
CA GLN A 479 13.75 -16.19 -29.69
C GLN A 479 15.09 -15.46 -29.56
N GLU A 480 15.11 -14.13 -29.51
CA GLU A 480 16.35 -13.36 -29.34
C GLU A 480 16.98 -13.56 -27.96
N LEU A 481 16.20 -13.57 -26.88
CA LEU A 481 16.71 -13.87 -25.53
C LEU A 481 17.18 -15.32 -25.39
N GLY A 482 16.52 -16.28 -26.06
CA GLY A 482 16.93 -17.68 -26.10
C GLY A 482 18.28 -17.90 -26.78
N LYS A 483 18.65 -17.05 -27.75
CA LYS A 483 19.99 -17.05 -28.37
C LYS A 483 21.07 -16.56 -27.40
N ILE A 484 20.73 -15.65 -26.47
CA ILE A 484 21.67 -15.08 -25.49
C ILE A 484 21.85 -16.04 -24.31
N ASN A 485 20.76 -16.53 -23.71
CA ASN A 485 20.79 -17.54 -22.68
C ASN A 485 19.42 -18.25 -22.56
N PRO A 486 19.34 -19.58 -22.65
CA PRO A 486 18.09 -20.34 -22.55
C PRO A 486 17.33 -20.10 -21.23
N LEU A 487 18.03 -19.74 -20.14
CA LEU A 487 17.40 -19.42 -18.86
C LEU A 487 16.45 -18.22 -18.97
N PHE A 488 16.80 -17.15 -19.70
CA PHE A 488 15.92 -15.98 -19.80
C PHE A 488 14.62 -16.27 -20.55
N SER A 489 14.65 -17.18 -21.52
CA SER A 489 13.48 -17.62 -22.28
C SER A 489 12.53 -18.47 -21.44
N GLU A 490 13.05 -19.30 -20.54
CA GLU A 490 12.25 -20.12 -19.62
C GLU A 490 11.61 -19.30 -18.49
N PHE A 491 12.30 -18.28 -17.99
CA PHE A 491 11.79 -17.43 -16.89
C PHE A 491 11.01 -16.20 -17.34
N LEU A 492 10.88 -15.93 -18.65
CA LEU A 492 10.24 -14.72 -19.18
C LEU A 492 8.80 -14.54 -18.66
N ALA A 493 7.99 -15.59 -18.68
CA ALA A 493 6.60 -15.53 -18.20
C ALA A 493 6.54 -15.27 -16.68
N THR A 494 7.44 -15.87 -15.91
CA THR A 494 7.57 -15.68 -14.45
C THR A 494 8.01 -14.25 -14.12
N ILE A 495 8.97 -13.70 -14.86
CA ILE A 495 9.45 -12.32 -14.71
C ILE A 495 8.36 -11.32 -15.09
N LEU A 496 7.62 -11.58 -16.17
CA LEU A 496 6.50 -10.74 -16.60
C LEU A 496 5.42 -10.71 -15.53
N LEU A 497 5.03 -11.87 -15.00
CA LEU A 497 4.08 -11.99 -13.90
C LEU A 497 4.55 -11.24 -12.65
N LEU A 498 5.81 -11.44 -12.26
CA LEU A 498 6.42 -10.77 -11.11
C LEU A 498 6.45 -9.25 -11.29
N SER A 499 6.81 -8.78 -12.49
CA SER A 499 6.85 -7.36 -12.83
C SER A 499 5.46 -6.73 -12.76
N THR A 500 4.44 -7.37 -13.34
CA THR A 500 3.05 -6.89 -13.27
C THR A 500 2.54 -6.91 -11.82
N ALA A 501 2.83 -7.95 -11.05
CA ALA A 501 2.46 -8.03 -9.63
C ALA A 501 3.18 -6.97 -8.78
N ALA A 502 4.44 -6.63 -9.08
CA ALA A 502 5.18 -5.57 -8.41
C ALA A 502 4.73 -4.16 -8.82
N LEU A 503 4.31 -3.97 -10.08
CA LEU A 503 3.81 -2.70 -10.61
C LEU A 503 2.39 -2.39 -10.13
N LEU A 504 1.58 -3.42 -9.88
CA LEU A 504 0.17 -3.29 -9.49
C LEU A 504 -0.05 -2.40 -8.25
N PRO A 505 0.65 -2.59 -7.09
CA PRO A 505 0.52 -1.70 -5.95
C PRO A 505 0.84 -0.24 -6.27
N VAL A 506 1.78 0.00 -7.19
CA VAL A 506 2.16 1.36 -7.62
C VAL A 506 1.03 1.99 -8.44
N LEU A 507 0.43 1.25 -9.37
CA LEU A 507 -0.72 1.70 -10.17
C LEU A 507 -1.94 1.98 -9.28
N ILE A 508 -2.21 1.10 -8.31
CA ILE A 508 -3.30 1.30 -7.35
C ILE A 508 -3.03 2.53 -6.49
N SER A 509 -1.82 2.70 -5.96
CA SER A 509 -1.43 3.89 -5.20
C SER A 509 -1.57 5.17 -6.02
N LEU A 510 -1.16 5.14 -7.30
CA LEU A 510 -1.31 6.27 -8.21
C LEU A 510 -2.78 6.59 -8.47
N SER A 511 -3.61 5.57 -8.70
CA SER A 511 -5.05 5.73 -8.91
C SER A 511 -5.73 6.37 -7.69
N ASP A 512 -5.31 5.97 -6.49
CA ASP A 512 -5.91 6.42 -5.23
C ASP A 512 -5.52 7.86 -4.88
N ARG A 513 -4.36 8.34 -5.36
CA ARG A 513 -4.00 9.77 -5.27
C ARG A 513 -5.00 10.67 -6.00
N PHE A 514 -5.66 10.17 -7.05
CA PHE A 514 -6.70 10.93 -7.76
C PHE A 514 -8.07 10.94 -7.05
N LEU A 515 -8.27 10.10 -6.03
CA LEU A 515 -9.51 10.01 -5.25
C LEU A 515 -9.62 11.08 -4.14
N SER A 516 -8.62 11.95 -3.98
CA SER A 516 -8.62 13.12 -3.08
C SER A 516 -9.19 12.81 -1.69
N HIS A 517 -8.60 11.83 -1.00
CA HIS A 517 -8.97 11.50 0.38
C HIS A 517 -8.65 12.63 1.35
N TRP A 518 -9.44 12.76 2.41
CA TRP A 518 -9.26 13.79 3.44
C TRP A 518 -8.15 13.47 4.45
N THR A 519 -7.84 12.19 4.68
CA THR A 519 -6.79 11.76 5.61
C THR A 519 -5.79 10.82 4.92
N ARG A 520 -4.55 10.81 5.41
CA ARG A 520 -3.49 9.90 4.95
C ARG A 520 -3.80 8.48 5.39
N SER A 521 -4.34 8.31 6.59
CA SER A 521 -4.80 7.03 7.11
C SER A 521 -5.86 6.38 6.22
N ASP A 522 -6.89 7.13 5.82
CA ASP A 522 -7.96 6.62 4.94
C ASP A 522 -7.42 6.28 3.54
N ALA A 523 -6.54 7.14 2.99
CA ALA A 523 -5.89 6.88 1.70
C ALA A 523 -5.04 5.59 1.75
N ASN A 524 -4.20 5.43 2.78
CA ASN A 524 -3.39 4.24 2.95
C ASN A 524 -4.25 2.98 3.10
N MET A 525 -5.32 3.03 3.89
CA MET A 525 -6.25 1.92 4.05
C MET A 525 -6.93 1.57 2.73
N SER A 526 -7.39 2.57 1.97
CA SER A 526 -7.96 2.39 0.63
C SER A 526 -6.98 1.70 -0.32
N VAL A 527 -5.73 2.17 -0.37
CA VAL A 527 -4.67 1.54 -1.17
C VAL A 527 -4.43 0.10 -0.75
N MET A 528 -4.32 -0.18 0.55
CA MET A 528 -4.08 -1.55 1.05
C MET A 528 -5.22 -2.50 0.71
N VAL A 529 -6.47 -2.09 0.93
CA VAL A 529 -7.65 -2.92 0.64
C VAL A 529 -7.76 -3.19 -0.87
N LYS A 530 -7.60 -2.17 -1.71
CA LYS A 530 -7.60 -2.33 -3.17
C LYS A 530 -6.47 -3.24 -3.61
N THR A 531 -5.26 -3.04 -3.09
CA THR A 531 -4.10 -3.88 -3.42
C THR A 531 -4.34 -5.33 -3.04
N PHE A 532 -4.88 -5.58 -1.85
CA PHE A 532 -5.23 -6.94 -1.41
C PHE A 532 -6.27 -7.59 -2.33
N ILE A 533 -7.37 -6.90 -2.63
CA ILE A 533 -8.42 -7.42 -3.52
C ILE A 533 -7.83 -7.73 -4.91
N PHE A 534 -7.07 -6.81 -5.49
CA PHE A 534 -6.50 -6.99 -6.82
C PHE A 534 -5.47 -8.13 -6.85
N LEU A 535 -4.60 -8.24 -5.85
CA LEU A 535 -3.66 -9.36 -5.74
C LEU A 535 -4.39 -10.69 -5.57
N LEU A 536 -5.46 -10.73 -4.77
CA LEU A 536 -6.28 -11.93 -4.59
C LEU A 536 -6.91 -12.39 -5.92
N PHE A 537 -7.50 -11.46 -6.67
CA PHE A 537 -8.09 -11.77 -7.98
C PHE A 537 -7.04 -12.20 -8.99
N MET A 538 -5.96 -11.43 -9.12
CA MET A 538 -4.90 -11.63 -10.10
C MET A 538 -4.11 -12.92 -9.86
N VAL A 539 -3.70 -13.18 -8.63
CA VAL A 539 -2.74 -14.26 -8.30
C VAL A 539 -3.44 -15.56 -7.96
N LEU A 540 -4.60 -15.51 -7.29
CA LEU A 540 -5.27 -16.71 -6.78
C LEU A 540 -6.54 -17.05 -7.57
N LEU A 541 -7.51 -16.13 -7.65
CA LEU A 541 -8.85 -16.46 -8.16
C LEU A 541 -8.87 -16.67 -9.68
N LEU A 542 -8.35 -15.73 -10.47
CA LEU A 542 -8.39 -15.84 -11.94
C LEU A 542 -7.57 -17.04 -12.46
N PRO A 543 -6.34 -17.31 -11.97
CA PRO A 543 -5.60 -18.49 -12.38
C PRO A 543 -6.28 -19.81 -11.96
N SER A 544 -6.89 -19.87 -10.78
CA SER A 544 -7.54 -21.10 -10.29
C SER A 544 -8.87 -21.41 -11.00
N LEU A 545 -9.59 -20.40 -11.48
CA LEU A 545 -10.82 -20.56 -12.27
C LEU A 545 -10.58 -21.14 -13.67
N GLY A 546 -9.33 -21.28 -14.10
CA GLY A 546 -9.03 -21.95 -15.36
C GLY A 546 -9.56 -21.22 -16.61
N LEU A 547 -9.85 -19.92 -16.53
CA LEU A 547 -10.09 -19.02 -17.69
C LEU A 547 -8.84 -18.84 -18.58
N VAL A 548 -7.91 -19.79 -18.47
CA VAL A 548 -6.51 -19.80 -18.89
C VAL A 548 -6.20 -21.14 -19.60
N ARG A 549 -7.20 -21.86 -20.09
CA ARG A 549 -6.99 -22.95 -21.04
C ARG A 549 -7.18 -22.49 -22.47
#